data_AF-A0A452GVG7-F1
#
_entry.id   AF-A0A452GVG7-F1
#
_cell.length_a   1.000
_cell.length_b   1.000
_cell.length_c   1.000
_cell.angle_alpha   90.00
_cell.angle_beta   90.00
_cell.angle_gamma   90.00
#
_symmetry.space_group_name_H-M   'P 1'
#
loop_
_entity.id
_entity.type
_entity.pdbx_description
1 polymer ?
#
loop_
_entity_poly.entity_id
_entity_poly.type
_entity_poly.pdbx_seq_one_letter_code
_entity_poly.pdbx_strand_id
1 'polypeptide(L)'
;MSSKGKKRVVLPTRPEPPSVEQILEDVRSTQPSDPMFVLIAESNKDLPAPRKEEESEVKREHLYQQSHSYVEMNHRLQKACSLLKEKCEELKQAGVTLEQNIVEIKEKAL
;
A
#
# COMPACT_ATOMS: atom_id res chain seq x y z
N MET A 1 -47.81 -2.29 51.90
CA MET A 1 -46.97 -3.21 51.09
C MET A 1 -47.78 -3.71 49.90
N SER A 2 -47.67 -3.11 48.71
CA SER A 2 -47.82 -3.88 47.44
C SER A 2 -47.49 -3.01 46.23
N SER A 3 -46.41 -3.35 45.53
CA SER A 3 -45.89 -2.72 44.33
C SER A 3 -46.67 -3.19 43.09
N LYS A 4 -47.37 -2.29 42.40
CA LYS A 4 -47.99 -2.58 41.10
C LYS A 4 -46.89 -2.68 40.03
N GLY A 5 -46.42 -3.91 39.79
CA GLY A 5 -45.41 -4.22 38.77
C GLY A 5 -45.91 -3.92 37.36
N LYS A 6 -45.15 -3.13 36.60
CA LYS A 6 -45.41 -2.89 35.17
C LYS A 6 -45.23 -4.20 34.42
N LYS A 7 -46.30 -4.73 33.81
CA LYS A 7 -46.23 -5.90 32.92
C LYS A 7 -45.35 -5.52 31.73
N ARG A 8 -44.10 -6.01 31.72
CA ARG A 8 -43.19 -5.87 30.58
C ARG A 8 -43.82 -6.63 29.43
N VAL A 9 -44.18 -5.91 28.36
CA VAL A 9 -44.62 -6.54 27.10
C VAL A 9 -43.43 -7.30 26.55
N VAL A 10 -43.49 -8.63 26.64
CA VAL A 10 -42.45 -9.51 26.09
C VAL A 10 -42.72 -9.62 24.60
N LEU A 11 -41.81 -9.08 23.79
CA LEU A 11 -41.89 -9.21 22.33
C LEU A 11 -41.65 -10.68 21.93
N PRO A 12 -42.23 -11.14 20.81
CA PRO A 12 -41.91 -12.45 20.25
C PRO A 12 -40.41 -12.60 20.03
N THR A 13 -39.90 -13.81 20.21
CA THR A 13 -38.51 -14.14 19.89
C THR A 13 -38.29 -14.02 18.39
N ARG A 14 -37.17 -13.42 18.00
CA ARG A 14 -36.75 -13.35 16.60
C ARG A 14 -36.55 -14.78 16.07
N PRO A 15 -37.04 -15.12 14.86
CA PRO A 15 -36.74 -16.40 14.24
C PRO A 15 -35.24 -16.54 14.02
N GLU A 16 -34.77 -17.78 13.97
CA GLU A 16 -33.40 -18.10 13.60
C GLU A 16 -33.12 -17.67 12.15
N PRO A 17 -31.90 -17.21 11.85
CA PRO A 17 -31.52 -16.90 10.48
C PRO A 17 -31.53 -18.19 9.63
N PRO A 18 -31.76 -18.07 8.31
CA PRO A 18 -31.75 -19.21 7.41
C PRO A 18 -30.37 -19.87 7.35
N SER A 19 -30.35 -21.17 7.02
CA SER A 19 -29.10 -21.89 6.79
C SER A 19 -28.50 -21.53 5.43
N VAL A 20 -27.21 -21.85 5.26
CA VAL A 20 -26.50 -21.62 3.99
C VAL A 20 -27.18 -22.38 2.85
N GLU A 21 -27.63 -23.61 3.11
CA GLU A 21 -28.28 -24.49 2.15
C GLU A 21 -29.60 -23.89 1.66
N GLN A 22 -30.39 -23.32 2.56
CA GLN A 22 -31.67 -22.66 2.24
C GLN A 22 -31.44 -21.41 1.40
N ILE A 23 -30.43 -20.62 1.72
CA ILE A 23 -30.05 -19.44 0.92
C ILE A 23 -29.66 -19.87 -0.50
N LEU A 24 -28.83 -20.91 -0.62
CA LEU A 24 -28.38 -21.39 -1.92
C LEU A 24 -29.53 -22.02 -2.73
N GLU A 25 -30.49 -22.67 -2.09
CA GLU A 25 -31.70 -23.18 -2.75
C GLU A 25 -32.58 -22.06 -3.28
N ASP A 26 -32.78 -20.99 -2.51
CA ASP A 26 -33.53 -19.82 -2.93
C ASP A 26 -32.90 -19.17 -4.17
N VAL A 27 -31.57 -18.97 -4.15
CA VAL A 27 -30.80 -18.45 -5.28
C VAL A 27 -30.92 -19.32 -6.53
N ARG A 28 -30.88 -20.65 -6.38
CA ARG A 28 -31.02 -21.59 -7.52
C ARG A 28 -32.44 -21.64 -8.07
N SER A 29 -33.44 -21.45 -7.21
CA SER A 29 -34.86 -21.49 -7.55
C SER A 29 -35.36 -20.17 -8.14
N THR A 30 -34.55 -19.12 -8.08
CA THR A 30 -34.91 -17.78 -8.54
C THR A 30 -34.97 -17.71 -10.06
N GLN A 31 -35.98 -17.00 -10.59
CA GLN A 31 -36.18 -16.86 -12.03
C GLN A 31 -35.19 -15.85 -12.64
N PRO A 32 -34.78 -16.01 -13.92
CA PRO A 32 -33.94 -15.03 -14.60
C PRO A 32 -34.58 -13.63 -14.74
N SER A 33 -35.90 -13.55 -14.63
CA SER A 33 -36.66 -12.30 -14.62
C SER A 33 -36.72 -11.62 -13.25
N ASP A 34 -36.03 -12.17 -12.24
CA ASP A 34 -35.99 -11.56 -10.91
C ASP A 34 -35.35 -10.17 -10.97
N PRO A 35 -35.96 -9.15 -10.35
CA PRO A 35 -35.41 -7.80 -10.29
C PRO A 35 -33.97 -7.74 -9.79
N MET A 36 -33.55 -8.60 -8.86
CA MET A 36 -32.15 -8.65 -8.40
C MET A 36 -31.19 -8.98 -9.55
N PHE A 37 -31.54 -9.93 -10.41
CA PHE A 37 -30.71 -10.29 -11.55
C PHE A 37 -30.80 -9.28 -12.69
N VAL A 38 -31.99 -8.72 -12.93
CA VAL A 38 -32.19 -7.70 -13.97
C VAL A 38 -31.46 -6.41 -13.61
N LEU A 39 -31.58 -5.93 -12.38
CA LEU A 39 -30.90 -4.71 -11.91
C LEU A 39 -29.39 -4.87 -11.92
N ILE A 40 -28.87 -6.04 -11.54
CA ILE A 40 -27.43 -6.34 -11.65
C ILE A 40 -27.02 -6.33 -13.13
N ALA A 41 -27.77 -6.99 -14.01
CA ALA A 41 -27.48 -7.02 -15.45
C ALA A 41 -27.56 -5.62 -16.09
N GLU A 42 -28.48 -4.77 -15.68
CA GLU A 42 -28.63 -3.38 -16.14
C GLU A 42 -27.50 -2.49 -15.62
N SER A 43 -27.14 -2.61 -14.34
CA SER A 43 -25.97 -1.91 -13.80
C SER A 43 -24.67 -2.29 -14.51
N ASN A 44 -24.57 -3.52 -15.00
CA ASN A 44 -23.44 -4.00 -15.80
C ASN A 44 -23.49 -3.55 -17.26
N LYS A 45 -24.62 -3.07 -17.79
CA LYS A 45 -24.72 -2.52 -19.16
C LYS A 45 -24.17 -1.10 -19.25
N ASP A 46 -24.28 -0.33 -18.16
CA ASP A 46 -23.71 1.04 -18.06
C ASP A 46 -22.23 1.04 -17.68
N LEU A 47 -21.71 -0.11 -17.24
CA LEU A 47 -20.27 -0.30 -17.11
C LEU A 47 -19.69 -0.54 -18.51
N PRO A 48 -18.62 0.20 -18.91
CA PRO A 48 -17.92 -0.15 -20.12
C PRO A 48 -17.51 -1.63 -20.02
N ALA A 49 -17.79 -2.41 -21.06
CA ALA A 49 -17.34 -3.80 -21.19
C ALA A 49 -15.91 -3.91 -20.64
N PRO A 50 -15.57 -4.97 -19.85
CA PRO A 50 -14.32 -5.04 -19.10
C PRO A 50 -13.17 -4.63 -20.03
N ARG A 51 -12.70 -3.39 -19.85
CA ARG A 51 -11.68 -2.82 -20.73
C ARG A 51 -10.45 -3.66 -20.46
N LYS A 52 -10.06 -4.51 -21.41
CA LYS A 52 -8.91 -5.43 -21.39
C LYS A 52 -8.06 -5.21 -20.15
N GLU A 53 -8.40 -5.89 -19.05
CA GLU A 53 -7.80 -5.65 -17.73
C GLU A 53 -6.27 -5.78 -17.79
N GLU A 54 -5.79 -6.62 -18.71
CA GLU A 54 -4.40 -6.79 -19.12
C GLU A 54 -3.69 -5.48 -19.50
N GLU A 55 -4.31 -4.56 -20.25
CA GLU A 55 -3.67 -3.30 -20.65
C GLU A 55 -3.53 -2.34 -19.45
N SER A 56 -4.48 -2.39 -18.52
CA SER A 56 -4.40 -1.65 -17.25
C SER A 56 -3.32 -2.24 -16.33
N GLU A 57 -3.19 -3.56 -16.31
CA GLU A 57 -2.20 -4.26 -15.50
C GLU A 57 -0.77 -4.04 -16.00
N VAL A 58 -0.54 -4.14 -17.31
CA VAL A 58 0.77 -3.85 -17.91
C VAL A 58 1.21 -2.41 -17.63
N LYS A 59 0.29 -1.44 -17.68
CA LYS A 59 0.60 -0.05 -17.32
C LYS A 59 0.95 0.11 -15.84
N ARG A 60 0.23 -0.57 -14.94
CA ARG A 60 0.52 -0.55 -13.49
C ARG A 60 1.88 -1.18 -13.18
N GLU A 61 2.18 -2.32 -13.78
CA GLU A 61 3.47 -3.00 -13.62
C GLU A 61 4.62 -2.12 -14.13
N HIS A 62 4.46 -1.49 -15.29
CA HIS A 62 5.48 -0.56 -15.82
C HIS A 62 5.75 0.62 -14.88
N LEU A 63 4.69 1.23 -14.32
CA LEU A 63 4.84 2.34 -13.36
C LEU A 63 5.53 1.87 -12.06
N TYR A 64 5.19 0.67 -11.58
CA TYR A 64 5.83 0.08 -10.42
C TYR A 64 7.34 -0.13 -10.67
N GLN A 65 7.70 -0.75 -11.79
CA GLN A 65 9.10 -0.98 -12.17
C GLN A 65 9.88 0.33 -12.32
N GLN A 66 9.26 1.36 -12.92
CA GLN A 66 9.86 2.68 -13.05
C GLN A 66 10.13 3.32 -11.68
N SER A 67 9.14 3.29 -10.78
CA SER A 67 9.28 3.82 -9.43
C SER A 67 10.36 3.07 -8.64
N HIS A 68 10.35 1.74 -8.71
CA HIS A 68 11.33 0.89 -8.05
C HIS A 68 12.76 1.21 -8.53
N SER A 69 12.98 1.26 -9.84
CA SER A 69 14.29 1.58 -10.44
C SER A 69 14.79 2.97 -10.02
N TYR A 70 13.88 3.97 -10.00
CA TYR A 70 14.21 5.31 -9.54
C TYR A 70 14.66 5.33 -8.07
N VAL A 71 13.94 4.63 -7.18
CA VAL A 71 14.27 4.57 -5.75
C VAL A 71 15.61 3.85 -5.54
N GLU A 72 15.84 2.74 -6.25
CA GLU A 72 17.10 2.00 -6.19
C GLU A 72 18.29 2.87 -6.62
N MET A 73 18.14 3.58 -7.75
CA MET A 73 19.18 4.48 -8.25
C MET A 73 19.48 5.61 -7.26
N ASN A 74 18.45 6.22 -6.67
CA ASN A 74 18.63 7.26 -5.66
C ASN A 74 19.37 6.74 -4.43
N HIS A 75 19.05 5.52 -3.97
CA HIS A 75 19.73 4.92 -2.85
C HIS A 75 21.22 4.69 -3.14
N ARG A 76 21.54 4.25 -4.36
CA ARG A 76 22.94 4.11 -4.83
C ARG A 76 23.66 5.46 -4.88
N LEU A 77 23.00 6.50 -5.39
CA LEU A 77 23.54 7.87 -5.42
C LEU A 77 23.82 8.40 -4.02
N GLN A 78 22.88 8.23 -3.08
CA GLN A 78 23.06 8.65 -1.69
C GLN A 78 24.28 7.98 -1.04
N LYS A 79 24.46 6.67 -1.26
CA LYS A 79 25.65 5.94 -0.79
C LYS A 79 26.94 6.51 -1.41
N ALA A 80 26.95 6.72 -2.72
CA ALA A 80 28.12 7.27 -3.43
C ALA A 80 28.46 8.68 -2.94
N CYS A 81 27.46 9.55 -2.75
CA CYS A 81 27.67 10.89 -2.21
C CYS A 81 28.23 10.86 -0.78
N SER A 82 27.73 9.95 0.06
CA SER A 82 28.20 9.80 1.44
C SER A 82 29.67 9.35 1.47
N LEU A 83 30.01 8.34 0.67
CA LEU A 83 31.39 7.85 0.54
C LEU A 83 32.33 8.93 -0.02
N LEU A 84 31.89 9.67 -1.03
CA LEU A 84 32.68 10.76 -1.61
C LEU A 84 32.96 11.83 -0.56
N LYS A 85 31.96 12.20 0.24
CA LYS A 85 32.11 13.17 1.32
C LYS A 85 33.14 12.70 2.35
N GLU A 86 33.07 11.44 2.77
CA GLU A 86 34.06 10.84 3.68
C GLU A 86 35.48 10.93 3.11
N LYS A 87 35.68 10.53 1.85
CA LYS A 87 36.98 10.60 1.18
C LYS A 87 37.50 12.02 1.00
N CYS A 88 36.64 12.99 0.73
CA CYS A 88 37.03 14.38 0.69
C CYS A 88 37.53 14.89 2.05
N GLU A 89 36.88 14.51 3.16
CA GLU A 89 37.34 14.90 4.49
C GLU A 89 38.65 14.22 4.89
N GLU A 90 38.82 12.93 4.58
CA GLU A 90 40.11 12.22 4.76
C GLU A 90 41.24 12.95 4.02
N LEU A 91 41.03 13.31 2.75
CA LEU A 91 42.03 14.01 1.95
C LEU A 91 42.36 15.40 2.49
N LYS A 92 41.36 16.15 2.97
CA LYS A 92 41.61 17.45 3.62
C LYS A 92 42.48 17.31 4.87
N GLN A 93 42.17 16.32 5.73
CA GLN A 93 42.96 16.07 6.93
C GLN A 93 44.40 15.65 6.61
N ALA A 94 44.57 14.77 5.62
CA ALA A 94 45.88 14.38 5.12
C ALA A 94 46.66 15.58 4.57
N GLY A 95 45.99 16.50 3.85
CA GLY A 95 46.57 17.75 3.36
C GLY A 95 47.06 18.67 4.48
N VAL A 96 46.23 18.91 5.50
CA VAL A 96 46.62 19.70 6.68
C VAL A 96 47.82 19.09 7.40
N THR A 97 47.81 17.78 7.59
CA THR A 97 48.92 17.06 8.25
C THR A 97 50.21 17.19 7.42
N LEU A 98 50.10 17.09 6.10
CA LEU A 98 51.25 17.26 5.21
C LEU A 98 51.82 18.69 5.27
N GLU A 99 50.97 19.70 5.28
CA GLU A 99 51.39 21.10 5.44
C GLU A 99 52.13 21.33 6.77
N GLN A 100 51.61 20.80 7.88
CA GLN A 100 52.26 20.85 9.18
C GLN A 100 53.64 20.19 9.15
N ASN A 101 53.73 18.98 8.58
CA ASN A 101 54.99 18.26 8.43
C ASN A 101 56.01 19.06 7.58
N ILE A 102 55.56 19.72 6.52
CA ILE A 102 56.43 20.58 5.68
C ILE A 102 56.96 21.77 6.49
N VAL A 103 56.11 22.42 7.29
CA VAL A 103 56.54 23.54 8.16
C VAL A 103 57.57 23.06 9.16
N GLU A 104 57.33 21.94 9.86
CA GLU A 104 58.29 21.39 10.82
C GLU A 104 59.65 21.05 10.18
N ILE A 105 59.66 20.46 8.99
CA ILE A 105 60.90 20.13 8.29
C ILE A 105 61.65 21.40 7.92
N LYS A 106 60.94 22.46 7.47
CA LYS A 106 61.56 23.75 7.16
C LYS A 106 62.17 24.40 8.39
N GLU A 107 61.52 24.33 9.55
CA GLU A 107 62.04 24.86 10.80
C GLU A 107 63.26 24.08 11.31
N LYS A 108 63.27 22.75 11.15
CA LYS A 108 64.41 21.89 11.55
C LYS A 108 65.60 21.95 10.59
N ALA A 109 65.40 22.44 9.37
CA ALA A 109 66.44 22.60 8.35
C ALA A 109 67.09 24.00 8.34
N LEU A 110 66.57 24.93 9.12
CA LEU A 110 67.16 26.24 9.44
C LEU A 110 67.98 26.15 10.73
#